data_AF-A0AB35JTJ8-F1
#
_entry.id   AF-A0AB35JTJ8-F1
#
_cell.length_a   1.000
_cell.length_b   1.000
_cell.length_c   1.000
_cell.angle_alpha   90.00
_cell.angle_beta   90.00
_cell.angle_gamma   90.00
#
_symmetry.space_group_name_H-M   'P 1'
#
loop_
_entity.id
_entity.type
_entity.pdbx_description
1 polymer ?
#
loop_
_entity_poly.entity_id
_entity_poly.type
_entity_poly.pdbx_seq_one_letter_code
_entity_poly.pdbx_strand_id
1 'polypeptide(L)'
;MSNSTNDTKYFDLHTVGIGYLNRIREVKPRKGDPFMAVTIAALKGSTDSVEYSYIDCNVVGAEADKLIRRCQEAVGAGKKVLVHFRIGDMWADVFTYSSGAKQGQTSASLKGRLLYLSWIKVEGEYVYQAPQKEEASASSESTASETAPVVQSEAPAPVEQFETAAPAATPSKPTRAKPARAGKGDKEAA
;
A
#
# COMPACT_ATOMS: atom_id res chain seq x y z
N MET A 1 3.10 -36.05 -35.55
CA MET A 1 3.26 -34.60 -35.78
C MET A 1 3.47 -33.95 -34.43
N SER A 2 4.68 -33.48 -34.13
CA SER A 2 5.00 -32.77 -32.89
C SER A 2 4.49 -31.34 -32.99
N ASN A 3 3.44 -31.02 -32.24
CA ASN A 3 2.91 -29.66 -32.17
C ASN A 3 3.83 -28.84 -31.25
N SER A 4 4.77 -28.10 -31.84
CA SER A 4 5.61 -27.15 -31.13
C SER A 4 4.73 -25.99 -30.67
N THR A 5 4.23 -26.05 -29.44
CA THR A 5 3.64 -24.87 -28.80
C THR A 5 4.72 -23.80 -28.71
N ASN A 6 4.56 -22.74 -29.50
CA ASN A 6 5.32 -21.52 -29.37
C ASN A 6 4.99 -20.93 -27.99
N ASP A 7 5.75 -21.32 -26.96
CA ASP A 7 5.73 -20.69 -25.65
C ASP A 7 6.25 -19.27 -25.81
N THR A 8 5.32 -18.37 -26.09
CA THR A 8 5.63 -16.94 -26.14
C THR A 8 5.90 -16.50 -24.72
N LYS A 9 7.17 -16.22 -24.42
CA LYS A 9 7.61 -15.78 -23.10
C LYS A 9 7.30 -14.29 -22.95
N TYR A 10 6.59 -13.96 -21.89
CA TYR A 10 6.31 -12.59 -21.48
C TYR A 10 7.08 -12.28 -20.20
N PHE A 11 7.33 -10.99 -19.94
CA PHE A 11 7.81 -10.53 -18.64
C PHE A 11 6.60 -10.14 -17.80
N ASP A 12 6.53 -10.65 -16.57
CA ASP A 12 5.49 -10.29 -15.63
C ASP A 12 5.96 -9.14 -14.73
N LEU A 13 5.11 -8.12 -14.56
CA LEU A 13 5.29 -7.08 -13.55
C LEU A 13 4.34 -7.36 -12.38
N HIS A 14 4.88 -7.82 -11.25
CA HIS A 14 4.11 -8.10 -10.05
C HIS A 14 4.42 -7.12 -8.91
N THR A 15 3.38 -6.61 -8.28
CA THR A 15 3.43 -5.85 -7.03
C THR A 15 2.73 -6.65 -5.95
N VAL A 16 3.43 -6.94 -4.86
CA VAL A 16 2.89 -7.63 -3.69
C VAL A 16 2.83 -6.68 -2.51
N GLY A 17 1.83 -6.86 -1.65
CA GLY A 17 1.69 -6.03 -0.47
C GLY A 17 0.50 -6.42 0.37
N ILE A 18 0.32 -5.66 1.46
CA ILE A 18 -0.83 -5.76 2.34
C ILE A 18 -1.69 -4.50 2.22
N GLY A 19 -3.01 -4.68 2.31
CA GLY A 19 -3.94 -3.57 2.16
C GLY A 19 -5.35 -3.94 2.52
N TYR A 20 -6.18 -2.91 2.71
CA TYR A 20 -7.60 -3.11 2.97
C TYR A 20 -8.40 -3.14 1.67
N LEU A 21 -9.34 -4.06 1.58
CA LEU A 21 -10.31 -4.05 0.48
C LEU A 21 -11.32 -2.93 0.69
N ASN A 22 -11.53 -2.14 -0.36
CA ASN A 22 -12.50 -1.05 -0.38
C ASN A 22 -13.31 -1.13 -1.68
N ARG A 23 -14.57 -0.69 -1.60
CA ARG A 23 -15.43 -0.44 -2.77
C ARG A 23 -15.47 -1.60 -3.79
N ILE A 24 -15.80 -2.81 -3.31
CA ILE A 24 -16.04 -3.98 -4.16
C ILE A 24 -17.31 -3.75 -4.99
N ARG A 25 -17.22 -3.90 -6.32
CA ARG A 25 -18.35 -3.68 -7.23
C ARG A 25 -18.25 -4.55 -8.48
N GLU A 26 -19.41 -4.96 -9.00
CA GLU A 26 -19.49 -5.61 -10.30
C GLU A 26 -19.56 -4.55 -11.39
N VAL A 27 -18.64 -4.63 -12.35
CA VAL A 27 -18.60 -3.74 -13.50
C VAL A 27 -19.08 -4.53 -14.71
N LYS A 28 -20.15 -4.04 -15.33
CA LYS A 28 -20.67 -4.57 -16.60
C LYS A 28 -20.20 -3.67 -17.73
N PRO A 29 -19.14 -4.04 -18.46
CA PRO A 29 -18.66 -3.24 -19.57
C PRO A 29 -19.68 -3.27 -20.73
N ARG A 30 -19.63 -2.27 -21.62
CA ARG A 30 -20.48 -2.22 -22.82
C ARG A 30 -20.22 -3.37 -23.79
N LYS A 31 -19.01 -3.94 -23.74
CA LYS A 31 -18.58 -5.12 -24.51
C LYS A 31 -17.73 -6.00 -23.59
N GLY A 32 -18.01 -7.30 -23.59
CA GLY A 32 -17.32 -8.29 -22.77
C GLY A 32 -18.12 -8.70 -21.52
N ASP A 33 -17.55 -9.64 -20.79
CA ASP A 33 -18.21 -10.23 -19.62
C ASP A 33 -18.13 -9.30 -18.39
N PRO A 34 -19.14 -9.35 -17.50
CA PRO A 34 -19.08 -8.70 -16.20
C PRO A 34 -17.86 -9.18 -15.41
N PHE A 35 -17.16 -8.24 -14.79
CA PHE A 35 -16.01 -8.56 -13.94
C PHE A 35 -16.10 -7.85 -12.59
N MET A 36 -15.46 -8.43 -11.58
CA MET A 36 -15.33 -7.78 -10.28
C MET A 36 -14.24 -6.72 -10.32
N ALA A 37 -14.53 -5.55 -9.74
CA ALA A 37 -13.55 -4.51 -9.49
C ALA A 37 -13.49 -4.21 -7.99
N VAL A 38 -12.29 -3.96 -7.50
CA VAL A 38 -12.03 -3.65 -6.09
C VAL A 38 -10.98 -2.56 -5.99
N THR A 39 -11.15 -1.64 -5.07
CA THR A 39 -10.12 -0.64 -4.74
C THR A 39 -9.34 -1.15 -3.53
N ILE A 40 -8.03 -1.30 -3.65
CA ILE A 40 -7.18 -1.73 -2.54
C ILE A 40 -6.53 -0.50 -1.93
N ALA A 41 -6.73 -0.29 -0.63
CA ALA A 41 -6.00 0.69 0.15
C ALA A 41 -4.69 0.03 0.63
N ALA A 42 -3.67 0.08 -0.22
CA ALA A 42 -2.36 -0.51 0.04
C ALA A 42 -1.64 0.28 1.13
N LEU A 43 -1.11 -0.44 2.13
CA LEU A 43 -0.41 0.14 3.27
C LEU A 43 1.04 0.48 2.89
N LYS A 44 1.50 1.66 3.28
CA LYS A 44 2.89 2.11 3.16
C LYS A 44 3.28 2.97 4.36
N GLY A 45 4.57 3.23 4.52
CA GLY A 45 5.09 4.03 5.64
C GLY A 45 5.39 3.20 6.87
N SER A 46 5.54 3.87 8.02
CA SER A 46 5.84 3.21 9.29
C SER A 46 4.57 2.69 9.96
N THR A 47 4.75 1.76 10.90
CA THR A 47 3.64 1.21 11.70
C THR A 47 2.96 2.28 12.58
N ASP A 48 3.70 3.31 12.98
CA ASP A 48 3.20 4.42 13.80
C ASP A 48 2.53 5.52 12.96
N SER A 49 2.86 5.61 11.67
CA SER A 49 2.32 6.59 10.72
C SER A 49 1.99 5.91 9.39
N VAL A 50 0.91 5.14 9.42
CA VAL A 50 0.43 4.39 8.26
C VAL A 50 -0.11 5.35 7.20
N GLU A 51 0.42 5.22 5.99
CA GLU A 51 -0.06 5.89 4.79
C GLU A 51 -0.78 4.90 3.86
N TYR A 52 -1.71 5.41 3.06
CA TYR A 52 -2.51 4.61 2.14
C TYR A 52 -2.31 5.05 0.70
N SER A 53 -2.01 4.09 -0.17
CA SER A 53 -2.06 4.25 -1.63
C SER A 53 -3.26 3.49 -2.16
N TYR A 54 -4.16 4.17 -2.86
CA TYR A 54 -5.35 3.54 -3.44
C TYR A 54 -5.05 3.02 -4.84
N ILE A 55 -5.35 1.74 -5.07
CA ILE A 55 -5.17 1.06 -6.35
C ILE A 55 -6.51 0.49 -6.79
N ASP A 56 -7.00 0.90 -7.96
CA ASP A 56 -8.19 0.34 -8.57
C ASP A 56 -7.83 -0.93 -9.36
N CYS A 57 -8.28 -2.07 -8.88
CA CYS A 57 -7.99 -3.36 -9.48
C CYS A 57 -9.21 -3.98 -10.17
N ASN A 58 -9.02 -4.51 -11.38
CA ASN A 58 -9.92 -5.53 -11.91
C ASN A 58 -9.48 -6.90 -11.40
N VAL A 59 -10.42 -7.74 -10.98
CA VAL A 59 -10.13 -9.08 -10.49
C VAL A 59 -10.05 -10.03 -11.66
N VAL A 60 -8.86 -10.55 -11.93
CA VAL A 60 -8.58 -11.46 -13.06
C VAL A 60 -8.30 -12.87 -12.56
N GLY A 61 -7.80 -13.03 -11.35
CA GLY A 61 -7.59 -14.34 -10.73
C GLY A 61 -8.91 -15.04 -10.44
N ALA A 62 -9.08 -16.27 -10.93
CA ALA A 62 -10.31 -17.05 -10.73
C ALA A 62 -10.59 -17.37 -9.24
N GLU A 63 -9.55 -17.62 -8.46
CA GLU A 63 -9.68 -17.83 -7.01
C GLU A 63 -9.91 -16.50 -6.28
N ALA A 64 -9.18 -15.45 -6.68
CA ALA A 64 -9.36 -14.11 -6.13
C ALA A 64 -10.80 -13.61 -6.34
N ASP A 65 -11.42 -13.85 -7.50
CA ASP A 65 -12.80 -13.45 -7.77
C ASP A 65 -13.79 -14.04 -6.76
N LYS A 66 -13.70 -15.35 -6.50
CA LYS A 66 -14.55 -16.04 -5.51
C LYS A 66 -14.39 -15.46 -4.11
N LEU A 67 -13.14 -15.19 -3.71
CA LEU A 67 -12.83 -14.62 -2.40
C LEU A 67 -13.34 -13.18 -2.25
N ILE A 68 -13.17 -12.35 -3.30
CA ILE A 68 -13.66 -10.97 -3.31
C ILE A 68 -15.19 -10.94 -3.22
N ARG A 69 -15.90 -11.82 -3.95
CA ARG A 69 -17.37 -11.96 -3.85
C ARG A 69 -17.81 -12.33 -2.45
N ARG A 70 -17.11 -13.25 -1.78
CA ARG A 70 -17.38 -13.62 -0.37
C ARG A 70 -17.16 -12.45 0.59
N CYS A 71 -16.18 -11.59 0.31
CA CYS A 71 -15.88 -10.43 1.15
C CYS A 71 -16.78 -9.21 0.87
N GLN A 72 -17.62 -9.25 -0.17
CA GLN A 72 -18.44 -8.12 -0.58
C GLN A 72 -19.41 -7.66 0.52
N GLU A 73 -20.06 -8.60 1.20
CA GLU A 73 -20.96 -8.30 2.32
C GLU A 73 -20.21 -7.69 3.51
N ALA A 74 -19.04 -8.25 3.86
CA ALA A 74 -18.22 -7.74 4.95
C ALA A 74 -17.75 -6.30 4.70
N VAL A 75 -17.27 -6.01 3.49
CA VAL A 75 -16.86 -4.66 3.10
C VAL A 75 -18.07 -3.71 3.03
N GLY A 76 -19.21 -4.18 2.51
CA GLY A 76 -20.46 -3.41 2.49
C GLY A 76 -20.99 -3.07 3.89
N ALA A 77 -20.78 -3.95 4.87
CA ALA A 77 -21.09 -3.73 6.27
C ALA A 77 -20.04 -2.86 7.00
N GLY A 78 -19.02 -2.35 6.31
CA GLY A 78 -17.97 -1.50 6.88
C GLY A 78 -16.93 -2.25 7.73
N LYS A 79 -16.88 -3.59 7.63
CA LYS A 79 -15.85 -4.38 8.33
C LYS A 79 -14.48 -4.18 7.70
N LYS A 80 -13.44 -4.19 8.52
CA LYS A 80 -12.05 -4.11 8.11
C LYS A 80 -11.61 -5.44 7.52
N VAL A 81 -11.51 -5.50 6.20
CA VAL A 81 -11.00 -6.66 5.47
C VAL A 81 -9.57 -6.37 5.03
N LEU A 82 -8.59 -6.92 5.74
CA LEU A 82 -7.16 -6.81 5.44
C LEU A 82 -6.72 -8.02 4.62
N VAL A 83 -5.99 -7.79 3.54
CA VAL A 83 -5.54 -8.86 2.65
C VAL A 83 -4.07 -8.72 2.33
N HIS A 84 -3.44 -9.85 1.99
CA HIS A 84 -2.19 -9.88 1.25
C HIS A 84 -2.47 -10.15 -0.20
N PHE A 85 -2.09 -9.24 -1.08
CA PHE A 85 -2.45 -9.26 -2.49
C PHE A 85 -1.23 -9.38 -3.39
N ARG A 86 -1.46 -9.90 -4.61
CA ARG A 86 -0.56 -9.76 -5.76
C ARG A 86 -1.31 -9.08 -6.89
N ILE A 87 -0.83 -7.91 -7.28
CA ILE A 87 -1.32 -7.14 -8.41
C ILE A 87 -0.33 -7.32 -9.57
N GLY A 88 -0.85 -7.61 -10.75
CA GLY A 88 -0.09 -7.64 -12.00
C GLY A 88 -0.33 -6.38 -12.82
N ASP A 89 0.68 -5.99 -13.59
CA ASP A 89 0.69 -4.88 -14.54
C ASP A 89 0.04 -3.63 -13.96
N MET A 90 0.78 -2.91 -13.13
CA MET A 90 0.27 -1.68 -12.54
C MET A 90 0.54 -0.50 -13.48
N TRP A 91 -0.46 0.36 -13.71
CA TRP A 91 -0.33 1.56 -14.54
C TRP A 91 -1.08 2.76 -13.94
N ALA A 92 -0.61 3.97 -14.24
CA ALA A 92 -1.33 5.19 -13.91
C ALA A 92 -2.30 5.54 -15.04
N ASP A 93 -3.57 5.72 -14.71
CA ASP A 93 -4.59 6.21 -15.62
C ASP A 93 -4.87 7.68 -15.36
N VAL A 94 -4.48 8.53 -16.30
CA VAL A 94 -4.64 9.98 -16.21
C VAL A 94 -5.97 10.37 -16.80
N PHE A 95 -6.79 11.06 -16.02
CA PHE A 95 -8.12 11.49 -16.43
C PHE A 95 -8.37 12.94 -16.05
N THR A 96 -9.24 13.59 -16.82
CA THR A 96 -9.70 14.95 -16.54
C THR A 96 -11.10 14.91 -15.97
N TYR A 97 -11.34 15.59 -14.85
CA TYR A 97 -12.68 15.70 -14.29
C TYR A 97 -13.59 16.46 -15.26
N SER A 98 -14.65 15.80 -15.73
CA SER A 98 -15.62 16.39 -16.66
C SER A 98 -16.70 17.22 -15.96
N SER A 99 -16.88 17.07 -14.65
CA SER A 99 -17.89 17.76 -13.85
C SER A 99 -17.47 17.88 -12.38
N GLY A 100 -18.15 18.75 -11.63
CA GLY A 100 -17.91 19.01 -10.20
C GLY A 100 -16.90 20.14 -9.95
N ALA A 101 -16.58 20.40 -8.68
CA ALA A 101 -15.73 21.52 -8.27
C ALA A 101 -14.29 21.47 -8.82
N LYS A 102 -13.84 20.29 -9.26
CA LYS A 102 -12.51 20.07 -9.87
C LYS A 102 -12.57 19.95 -11.39
N GLN A 103 -13.67 20.33 -12.03
CA GLN A 103 -13.84 20.24 -13.48
C GLN A 103 -12.65 20.89 -14.21
N GLY A 104 -12.14 20.21 -15.24
CA GLY A 104 -10.98 20.64 -16.01
C GLY A 104 -9.62 20.32 -15.38
N GLN A 105 -9.55 19.88 -14.12
CA GLN A 105 -8.30 19.42 -13.51
C GLN A 105 -7.94 18.01 -13.98
N THR A 106 -6.68 17.81 -14.28
CA THR A 106 -6.09 16.49 -14.57
C THR A 106 -5.69 15.80 -13.27
N SER A 107 -6.04 14.54 -13.14
CA SER A 107 -5.67 13.68 -12.02
C SER A 107 -5.24 12.32 -12.53
N ALA A 108 -4.59 11.53 -11.68
CA ALA A 108 -4.16 10.19 -12.01
C ALA A 108 -4.73 9.22 -10.98
N SER A 109 -5.23 8.07 -11.46
CA SER A 109 -5.61 6.94 -10.62
C SER A 109 -4.68 5.77 -10.89
N LEU A 110 -4.20 5.12 -9.84
CA LEU A 110 -3.41 3.91 -9.99
C LEU A 110 -4.36 2.74 -10.29
N LYS A 111 -4.06 1.99 -11.34
CA LYS A 111 -4.83 0.82 -11.76
C LYS A 111 -3.93 -0.39 -11.87
N GLY A 112 -4.52 -1.58 -11.74
CA GLY A 112 -3.80 -2.84 -11.93
C GLY A 112 -4.74 -4.03 -12.00
N ARG A 113 -4.17 -5.22 -12.11
CA ARG A 113 -4.92 -6.48 -12.19
C ARG A 113 -4.74 -7.28 -10.91
N LEU A 114 -5.79 -7.53 -10.14
CA LEU A 114 -5.71 -8.40 -8.98
C LEU A 114 -5.63 -9.85 -9.47
N LEU A 115 -4.45 -10.46 -9.26
CA LEU A 115 -4.16 -11.81 -9.72
C LEU A 115 -4.41 -12.83 -8.62
N TYR A 116 -4.06 -12.49 -7.37
CA TYR A 116 -4.03 -13.45 -6.28
C TYR A 116 -4.16 -12.81 -4.91
N LEU A 117 -4.74 -13.55 -3.96
CA LEU A 117 -4.82 -13.20 -2.54
C LEU A 117 -4.20 -14.34 -1.73
N SER A 118 -3.13 -14.06 -0.99
CA SER A 118 -2.44 -15.08 -0.20
C SER A 118 -3.19 -15.41 1.09
N TRP A 119 -3.77 -14.40 1.74
CA TRP A 119 -4.60 -14.56 2.93
C TRP A 119 -5.54 -13.38 3.09
N ILE A 120 -6.60 -13.58 3.86
CA ILE A 120 -7.63 -12.59 4.15
C ILE A 120 -7.92 -12.62 5.64
N LYS A 121 -7.90 -11.43 6.25
CA LYS A 121 -8.34 -11.18 7.62
C LYS A 121 -9.57 -10.30 7.63
N VAL A 122 -10.59 -10.67 8.39
CA VAL A 122 -11.78 -9.84 8.64
C VAL A 122 -11.78 -9.51 10.12
N GLU A 123 -11.78 -8.21 10.46
CA GLU A 123 -11.71 -7.75 11.87
C GLU A 123 -10.52 -8.35 12.66
N GLY A 124 -9.42 -8.66 11.96
CA GLY A 124 -8.21 -9.23 12.56
C GLY A 124 -8.15 -10.77 12.55
N GLU A 125 -9.24 -11.47 12.27
CA GLU A 125 -9.30 -12.93 12.22
C GLU A 125 -9.04 -13.47 10.82
N TYR A 126 -8.19 -14.50 10.68
CA TYR A 126 -7.95 -15.17 9.40
C TYR A 126 -9.19 -15.96 8.96
N VAL A 127 -9.81 -15.53 7.87
CA VAL A 127 -10.96 -16.22 7.25
C VAL A 127 -10.57 -17.05 6.04
N TYR A 128 -9.38 -16.80 5.49
CA TYR A 128 -8.80 -17.54 4.38
C TYR A 128 -7.29 -17.43 4.40
N GLN A 129 -6.62 -18.53 4.11
CA GLN A 129 -5.18 -18.62 3.88
C GLN A 129 -4.95 -19.63 2.78
N ALA A 130 -4.28 -19.18 1.72
CA ALA A 130 -3.95 -20.04 0.61
C ALA A 130 -2.78 -20.97 0.98
N PRO A 131 -2.79 -22.22 0.51
CA PRO A 131 -1.62 -23.08 0.62
C PRO A 131 -0.45 -22.43 -0.15
N GLN A 132 0.74 -22.38 0.47
CA GLN A 132 1.93 -21.87 -0.21
C GLN A 132 2.19 -22.74 -1.45
N LYS A 133 1.86 -22.21 -2.62
CA LYS A 133 2.40 -22.74 -3.87
C LYS A 133 3.85 -22.30 -3.90
N GLU A 134 4.77 -23.24 -3.69
CA GLU A 134 6.20 -23.04 -3.86
C GLU A 134 6.48 -22.50 -5.28
N GLU A 135 6.52 -21.18 -5.42
CA GLU A 135 7.30 -20.57 -6.49
C GLU A 135 8.76 -20.85 -6.10
N ALA A 136 9.43 -21.64 -6.94
CA ALA A 136 10.78 -22.16 -6.72
C ALA A 136 11.66 -21.17 -5.95
N SER A 137 11.89 -21.53 -4.70
CA SER A 137 12.85 -20.91 -3.81
C SER A 137 14.21 -20.88 -4.52
N ALA A 138 14.69 -19.70 -4.88
CA ALA A 138 16.12 -19.47 -4.96
C ALA A 138 16.62 -19.35 -3.52
N SER A 139 16.70 -20.51 -2.86
CA SER A 139 17.23 -20.67 -1.51
C SER A 139 18.73 -20.41 -1.48
N SER A 140 19.17 -19.62 -0.51
CA SER A 140 20.15 -20.09 0.48
C SER A 140 20.13 -19.16 1.69
N GLU A 141 19.50 -19.66 2.76
CA GLU A 141 19.81 -19.28 4.13
C GLU A 141 21.28 -19.57 4.44
N SER A 142 21.89 -18.75 5.30
CA SER A 142 22.96 -19.21 6.18
C SER A 142 22.84 -18.46 7.51
N THR A 143 22.15 -19.12 8.41
CA THR A 143 22.11 -18.91 9.86
C THR A 143 23.52 -19.03 10.43
N ALA A 144 23.94 -18.09 11.27
CA ALA A 144 25.05 -18.29 12.19
C ALA A 144 24.82 -17.45 13.47
N SER A 145 24.27 -18.09 14.51
CA SER A 145 24.35 -17.58 15.88
C SER A 145 25.58 -18.19 16.58
N GLU A 146 26.47 -17.29 16.97
CA GLU A 146 27.15 -17.19 18.26
C GLU A 146 28.05 -18.33 18.79
N THR A 147 29.35 -18.03 18.92
CA THR A 147 30.16 -18.44 20.08
C THR A 147 31.33 -17.47 20.27
N ALA A 148 31.38 -16.78 21.41
CA ALA A 148 32.56 -16.08 21.96
C ALA A 148 33.16 -16.95 23.10
N PRO A 149 34.29 -16.62 23.78
CA PRO A 149 35.22 -15.47 23.64
C PRO A 149 36.73 -15.86 23.68
N VAL A 150 37.66 -14.93 23.37
CA VAL A 150 39.02 -14.94 23.94
C VAL A 150 39.49 -13.50 24.19
N VAL A 151 39.88 -13.25 25.44
CA VAL A 151 40.47 -12.04 26.01
C VAL A 151 41.98 -12.03 25.72
N GLN A 152 42.56 -10.89 25.33
CA GLN A 152 43.93 -10.52 25.70
C GLN A 152 44.15 -9.00 25.60
N SER A 153 44.59 -8.46 26.73
CA SER A 153 44.93 -7.08 27.03
C SER A 153 46.33 -6.71 26.49
N GLU A 154 46.56 -5.49 26.01
CA GLU A 154 47.69 -4.61 26.42
C GLU A 154 47.61 -3.23 25.73
N ALA A 155 47.86 -2.17 26.50
CA ALA A 155 48.07 -0.77 26.07
C ALA A 155 49.58 -0.46 26.19
N PRO A 156 50.21 0.58 25.56
CA PRO A 156 49.75 1.98 25.57
C PRO A 156 50.02 2.84 24.30
N ALA A 157 49.51 4.08 24.38
CA ALA A 157 49.64 5.33 23.61
C ALA A 157 51.03 5.65 22.96
N PRO A 158 51.20 6.62 22.00
CA PRO A 158 50.56 7.95 22.02
C PRO A 158 50.22 8.72 20.70
N VAL A 159 49.22 9.62 20.87
CA VAL A 159 48.90 10.96 20.29
C VAL A 159 49.27 11.37 18.84
N GLU A 160 48.27 11.89 18.12
CA GLU A 160 48.22 13.24 17.51
C GLU A 160 46.76 13.56 17.08
N GLN A 161 46.03 14.32 17.91
CA GLN A 161 45.51 15.68 17.67
C GLN A 161 44.73 15.91 16.37
N PHE A 162 43.41 16.18 16.49
CA PHE A 162 42.84 17.43 15.96
C PHE A 162 41.62 17.84 16.80
N GLU A 163 41.49 19.15 16.89
CA GLU A 163 40.89 19.94 17.95
C GLU A 163 39.36 19.97 17.99
N THR A 164 38.89 20.11 19.23
CA THR A 164 37.56 20.43 19.72
C THR A 164 36.97 21.75 19.19
N ALA A 165 35.66 21.76 18.93
CA ALA A 165 34.75 22.75 19.53
C ALA A 165 33.27 22.37 19.29
N ALA A 166 32.59 21.99 20.37
CA ALA A 166 31.16 22.16 20.59
C ALA A 166 31.01 23.06 21.84
N PRO A 167 29.81 23.42 22.34
CA PRO A 167 28.47 23.54 21.77
C PRO A 167 27.85 24.93 22.10
N ALA A 168 26.60 25.23 21.69
CA ALA A 168 25.59 25.85 22.58
C ALA A 168 24.24 26.18 21.89
N ALA A 169 23.18 25.77 22.59
CA ALA A 169 21.90 26.47 22.81
C ALA A 169 20.83 26.56 21.68
N THR A 170 19.78 25.76 21.86
CA THR A 170 18.35 26.03 21.53
C THR A 170 17.77 27.13 22.46
N PRO A 171 16.49 27.58 22.38
CA PRO A 171 15.47 27.54 21.32
C PRO A 171 14.75 28.91 21.09
N SER A 172 13.98 29.08 20.01
CA SER A 172 12.93 30.11 19.97
C SER A 172 11.76 29.77 19.04
N LYS A 173 10.60 29.52 19.64
CA LYS A 173 9.24 29.58 19.06
C LYS A 173 8.92 31.01 18.61
N PRO A 174 7.92 31.18 17.74
CA PRO A 174 6.90 32.18 18.03
C PRO A 174 5.47 31.62 18.10
N THR A 175 4.68 32.43 18.78
CA THR A 175 3.41 32.18 19.44
C THR A 175 2.20 32.28 18.53
N ARG A 176 1.21 31.43 18.86
CA ARG A 176 -0.22 31.48 18.52
C ARG A 176 -0.83 32.90 18.62
N ALA A 177 -1.38 33.41 17.53
CA ALA A 177 -2.32 34.54 17.56
C ALA A 177 -3.76 34.02 17.74
N LYS A 178 -4.48 34.59 18.71
CA LYS A 178 -5.94 34.47 18.90
C LYS A 178 -6.68 35.50 18.02
N PRO A 179 -7.98 35.30 17.73
CA PRO A 179 -8.74 36.13 16.81
C PRO A 179 -9.19 37.45 17.48
N ALA A 180 -9.25 38.52 16.69
CA ALA A 180 -9.87 39.78 17.10
C ALA A 180 -11.39 39.73 16.86
N ARG A 181 -12.14 40.10 17.90
CA ARG A 181 -13.58 40.37 17.88
C ARG A 181 -13.78 41.87 18.09
N ALA A 182 -14.40 42.54 17.12
CA ALA A 182 -15.23 43.75 17.24
C ALA A 182 -15.84 43.96 15.83
N GLY A 183 -17.13 44.10 15.59
CA GLY A 183 -18.24 44.52 16.42
C GLY A 183 -18.92 45.72 15.74
N LYS A 184 -20.25 45.65 15.58
CA LYS A 184 -21.22 46.72 15.24
C LYS A 184 -21.40 47.00 13.73
N GLY A 185 -22.54 46.61 13.14
CA GLY A 185 -23.76 47.44 12.95
C GLY A 185 -23.85 47.72 11.43
N ASP A 186 -24.95 47.64 10.69
CA ASP A 186 -26.32 48.02 10.96
C ASP A 186 -27.31 47.32 10.00
N LYS A 187 -28.51 47.06 10.54
CA LYS A 187 -29.88 47.24 10.02
C LYS A 187 -30.26 47.17 8.52
N GLU A 188 -31.50 46.65 8.37
CA GLU A 188 -32.56 46.97 7.38
C GLU A 188 -32.34 46.49 5.94
N ALA A 189 -33.35 46.05 5.17
CA ALA A 189 -34.77 45.82 5.37
C ALA A 189 -35.27 44.99 4.16
N ALA A 190 -36.48 44.43 4.31
CA ALA A 190 -37.37 43.88 3.27
C ALA A 190 -36.96 42.58 2.56
#